data_AF-A0A2G9RLL3-F1
#
_entry.id   AF-A0A2G9RLL3-F1
#
_cell.length_a   1.000
_cell.length_b   1.000
_cell.length_c   1.000
_cell.angle_alpha   90.00
_cell.angle_beta   90.00
_cell.angle_gamma   90.00
#
_symmetry.space_group_name_H-M   'P 1'
#
loop_
_entity.id
_entity.type
_entity.pdbx_description
1 polymer ?
#
loop_
_entity_poly.entity_id
_entity_poly.type
_entity_poly.pdbx_seq_one_letter_code
_entity_poly.pdbx_strand_id
1 'polypeptide(L)'
;MVYEHIYISVLQGGKEYLMRAHFGLPSVEAEDKEGKPPISVKFEIPYFTTSGIQVRYLKIIEKSGYQALPWVRYITQNGDYQLRTQ
;
A
#
# COMPACT_ATOMS: atom_id res chain seq x y z
N MET A 1 -1.57 2.59 23.65
CA MET A 1 -1.97 2.95 22.27
C MET A 1 -2.68 1.80 21.56
N VAL A 2 -3.95 1.97 21.19
CA VAL A 2 -4.63 1.06 20.27
C VAL A 2 -4.11 1.39 18.87
N TYR A 3 -3.25 0.54 18.30
CA TYR A 3 -2.92 0.65 16.88
C TYR A 3 -4.14 0.20 16.09
N GLU A 4 -5.01 1.13 15.74
CA GLU A 4 -6.17 0.81 14.91
C GLU A 4 -5.73 0.66 13.46
N HIS A 5 -5.83 -0.57 12.96
CA HIS A 5 -5.69 -0.87 11.55
C HIS A 5 -7.06 -0.68 10.89
N ILE A 6 -7.17 0.33 10.04
CA ILE A 6 -8.34 0.52 9.19
C ILE A 6 -8.13 -0.25 7.89
N TYR A 7 -9.09 -1.09 7.54
CA TYR A 7 -9.07 -1.89 6.33
C TYR A 7 -10.14 -1.41 5.37
N ILE A 8 -9.74 -1.05 4.15
CA ILE A 8 -10.64 -0.73 3.04
C ILE A 8 -10.33 -1.73 1.92
N SER A 9 -11.35 -2.45 1.45
CA SER A 9 -11.17 -3.55 0.49
C SER A 9 -10.85 -3.07 -0.93
N VAL A 10 -11.48 -1.99 -1.39
CA VAL A 10 -11.27 -1.45 -2.74
C VAL A 10 -11.36 0.07 -2.71
N LEU A 11 -10.33 0.73 -3.25
CA LEU A 11 -10.30 2.15 -3.54
C LEU A 11 -10.12 2.34 -5.04
N GLN A 12 -11.00 3.12 -5.67
CA GLN A 12 -10.87 3.44 -7.08
C GLN A 12 -9.99 4.68 -7.25
N GLY A 13 -9.15 4.67 -8.29
CA GLY A 13 -8.31 5.82 -8.63
C GLY A 13 -9.17 7.06 -8.95
N GLY A 14 -8.65 8.25 -8.62
CA GLY A 14 -9.31 9.53 -8.88
C GLY A 14 -10.53 9.82 -7.99
N LYS A 15 -10.72 9.06 -6.91
CA LYS A 15 -11.76 9.30 -5.91
C LYS A 15 -11.17 9.79 -4.59
N GLU A 16 -11.94 10.64 -3.93
CA GLU A 16 -11.66 11.11 -2.58
C GLU A 16 -12.55 10.36 -1.59
N TYR A 17 -11.97 9.99 -0.44
CA TYR A 17 -12.65 9.27 0.62
C TYR A 17 -12.37 9.98 1.95
N LEU A 18 -13.39 10.05 2.81
CA LEU A 18 -13.29 10.69 4.13
C LEU A 18 -13.56 9.65 5.23
N MET A 19 -12.73 9.67 6.26
CA MET A 19 -12.92 8.90 7.48
C MET A 19 -12.94 9.84 8.68
N ARG A 20 -13.87 9.60 9.63
CA ARG A 20 -13.95 10.31 10.90
C ARG A 20 -13.89 9.31 12.04
N ALA A 21 -13.07 9.60 13.05
CA ALA A 21 -12.96 8.80 14.26
C ALA A 21 -13.15 9.72 15.48
N HIS A 22 -13.81 9.19 16.51
CA HIS A 22 -14.03 9.87 17.79
C HIS A 22 -13.46 8.99 18.89
N PHE A 23 -12.56 9.55 19.70
CA PHE A 23 -11.94 8.84 20.81
C PHE A 23 -12.39 9.48 22.14
N GLY A 24 -12.76 8.63 23.09
CA GLY A 24 -12.95 9.06 24.48
C GLY A 24 -11.60 9.09 25.16
N LEU A 25 -11.19 10.26 25.65
CA LEU A 25 -9.96 10.39 26.44
C LEU A 25 -10.27 10.21 27.94
N PRO A 26 -9.36 9.60 28.71
CA PRO A 26 -9.50 9.55 30.17
C PRO A 26 -9.44 10.97 30.74
N SER A 27 -10.11 11.18 31.88
CA SER A 27 -10.14 12.47 32.58
C SER A 27 -8.84 12.80 33.34
N VAL A 28 -7.94 11.84 33.47
CA VAL A 28 -6.64 11.97 34.12
C VAL A 28 -5.54 11.95 33.05
N GLU A 29 -4.63 12.91 33.12
CA GLU A 29 -3.49 13.00 32.20
C GLU A 29 -2.48 11.87 32.47
N ALA A 30 -1.86 11.37 31.40
CA ALA A 30 -0.74 10.44 31.53
C ALA A 30 0.52 11.20 31.97
N GLU A 31 1.31 10.60 32.87
CA GLU A 31 2.58 11.19 33.33
C GLU A 31 3.63 11.25 32.20
N ASP A 32 3.57 10.30 31.27
CA ASP A 32 4.46 10.21 30.11
C ASP A 32 3.82 10.80 28.84
N LYS A 33 4.60 11.63 28.15
CA LYS A 33 4.23 12.11 26.80
C LYS A 33 4.43 10.97 25.80
N GLU A 34 3.34 10.39 25.31
CA GLU A 34 3.40 9.52 24.13
C GLU A 34 3.84 10.34 22.90
N GLY A 35 4.85 9.84 22.18
CA GLY A 35 5.24 10.41 20.90
C GLY A 35 4.10 10.29 19.88
N LYS A 36 4.07 11.18 18.87
CA LYS A 36 3.13 11.10 17.75
C LYS A 36 3.73 10.24 16.63
N PRO A 37 3.46 8.92 16.55
CA PRO A 37 3.96 8.12 15.45
C PRO A 37 3.36 8.58 14.12
N PRO A 38 4.07 8.44 12.99
CA PRO A 38 3.51 8.72 11.69
C PRO A 38 2.41 7.70 11.33
N ILE A 39 1.47 8.14 10.51
CA ILE A 39 0.44 7.29 9.90
C ILE A 39 1.08 6.51 8.76
N SER A 40 1.08 5.19 8.83
CA SER A 40 1.57 4.32 7.74
C SER A 40 0.41 3.82 6.90
N VAL A 41 0.53 3.89 5.56
CA VAL A 41 -0.51 3.39 4.64
C VAL A 41 0.01 2.19 3.87
N LYS A 42 -0.77 1.10 3.90
CA LYS A 42 -0.51 -0.10 3.10
C LYS A 42 -1.49 -0.19 1.95
N PHE A 43 -1.00 -0.41 0.73
CA PHE A 43 -1.83 -0.53 -0.46
C PHE A 43 -1.20 -1.42 -1.53
N GLU A 44 -2.06 -1.98 -2.38
CA GLU A 44 -1.67 -2.73 -3.57
C GLU A 44 -2.51 -2.24 -4.76
N ILE A 45 -1.85 -1.91 -5.88
CA ILE A 45 -2.49 -1.50 -7.13
C ILE A 45 -2.14 -2.53 -8.20
N PRO A 46 -3.08 -3.41 -8.59
CA PRO A 46 -2.83 -4.41 -9.61
C PRO A 46 -2.82 -3.76 -11.01
N TYR A 47 -2.02 -4.34 -11.91
CA TYR A 47 -1.92 -3.95 -13.33
C TYR A 47 -1.50 -2.50 -13.58
N PHE A 48 -0.90 -1.83 -12.59
CA PHE A 48 -0.42 -0.46 -12.69
C PHE A 48 1.07 -0.36 -12.33
N THR A 49 1.80 0.49 -13.05
CA THR A 49 3.21 0.79 -12.76
C THR A 49 3.40 2.29 -12.54
N THR A 50 3.90 2.66 -11.36
CA THR A 50 4.21 4.07 -11.06
C THR A 50 5.49 4.54 -11.78
N SER A 51 6.45 3.64 -11.99
CA SER A 51 7.71 3.93 -12.67
C SER A 51 7.60 3.99 -14.20
N GLY A 52 6.47 3.58 -14.78
CA GLY A 52 6.32 3.44 -16.22
C GLY A 52 7.10 2.28 -16.85
N ILE A 53 7.66 1.37 -16.04
CA ILE A 53 8.37 0.20 -16.55
C ILE A 53 7.43 -0.70 -17.39
N GLN A 54 7.94 -1.19 -18.51
CA GLN A 54 7.22 -2.09 -19.40
C GLN A 54 8.16 -3.17 -19.94
N VAL A 55 7.83 -4.43 -19.66
CA VAL A 55 8.47 -5.60 -20.27
C VAL A 55 8.00 -5.72 -21.72
N ARG A 56 8.93 -5.55 -22.66
CA ARG A 56 8.64 -5.62 -24.10
C ARG A 56 8.76 -7.02 -24.69
N TYR A 57 9.76 -7.79 -24.24
CA TYR A 57 10.01 -9.13 -24.74
C TYR A 57 10.57 -10.02 -23.62
N LEU A 58 10.18 -11.30 -23.64
CA LEU A 58 10.78 -12.37 -22.86
C LEU A 58 11.27 -13.42 -23.85
N LYS A 59 12.58 -13.49 -24.07
CA LYS A 59 13.18 -14.45 -25.00
C LYS A 59 13.46 -15.76 -24.27
N ILE A 60 12.87 -16.84 -24.75
CA ILE A 60 13.06 -18.19 -24.23
C ILE A 60 13.85 -18.98 -25.28
N ILE A 61 14.97 -19.57 -24.87
CA ILE A 61 15.85 -20.35 -25.76
C ILE A 61 15.87 -21.77 -25.20
N GLU A 62 15.22 -22.70 -25.89
CA GLU A 62 15.06 -24.09 -25.47
C GLU A 62 15.35 -25.02 -26.65
N LYS A 63 16.14 -26.09 -26.43
CA LYS A 63 16.62 -26.99 -27.49
C LYS A 63 15.64 -28.14 -27.78
N SER A 64 14.78 -28.46 -26.82
CA SER A 64 13.79 -29.55 -26.91
C SER A 64 12.54 -29.22 -27.73
N GLY A 65 12.41 -27.98 -28.23
CA GLY A 65 11.23 -27.54 -29.00
C GLY A 65 9.99 -27.23 -28.16
N TYR A 66 10.11 -27.22 -26.83
CA TYR A 66 9.03 -26.84 -25.93
C TYR A 66 8.60 -25.38 -26.14
N GLN A 67 7.30 -25.16 -26.33
CA GLN A 67 6.70 -23.83 -26.42
C GLN A 67 6.25 -23.35 -25.04
N ALA A 68 6.96 -22.38 -24.48
CA ALA A 68 6.57 -21.74 -23.23
C ALA A 68 5.57 -20.59 -23.47
N LEU A 69 4.65 -20.41 -22.52
CA LEU A 69 3.68 -19.32 -22.50
C LEU A 69 4.13 -18.25 -21.49
N PRO A 70 4.75 -17.15 -21.95
CA PRO A 70 5.20 -16.09 -21.03
C PRO A 70 4.01 -15.26 -20.54
N TRP A 71 3.94 -15.01 -19.23
CA TRP A 71 2.97 -14.09 -18.63
C TRP A 71 3.67 -13.03 -17.78
N VAL A 72 3.10 -11.83 -17.74
CA VAL A 72 3.60 -10.72 -16.93
C VAL A 72 2.41 -10.11 -16.19
N ARG A 73 2.60 -9.83 -14.89
CA ARG A 73 1.66 -9.04 -14.08
C ARG A 73 2.44 -7.94 -13.37
N TYR A 74 1.92 -6.73 -13.44
CA TYR A 74 2.44 -5.60 -12.67
C TYR A 74 1.65 -5.46 -11.38
N ILE A 75 2.35 -5.16 -10.30
CA ILE A 75 1.78 -4.85 -9.00
C ILE A 75 2.59 -3.68 -8.44
N THR A 76 1.92 -2.61 -8.09
CA THR A 76 2.52 -1.52 -7.29
C THR A 76 2.10 -1.72 -5.85
N GLN A 77 3.07 -1.80 -4.93
CA GLN A 77 2.83 -1.86 -3.49
C GLN A 77 3.46 -0.65 -2.81
N ASN A 78 2.98 -0.32 -1.61
CA ASN A 78 3.62 0.71 -0.79
C ASN A 78 5.02 0.25 -0.36
N GLY A 79 5.98 1.18 -0.38
CA GLY A 79 7.21 1.06 0.42
C GLY A 79 7.00 1.64 1.82
N ASP A 80 7.97 2.43 2.29
CA ASP A 80 7.85 3.26 3.49
C ASP A 80 6.96 4.49 3.24
N TYR A 81 5.67 4.24 3.06
CA TYR A 81 4.68 5.30 2.85
C TYR A 81 4.11 5.77 4.19
N GLN A 82 4.69 6.85 4.71
CA GLN A 82 4.39 7.42 6.03
C GLN A 82 3.99 8.90 5.93
N LEU A 83 2.95 9.29 6.68
CA LEU A 83 2.51 10.68 6.84
C LEU A 83 2.71 11.12 8.29
N ARG A 84 3.41 12.24 8.50
CA ARG A 84 3.58 12.83 9.83
C ARG A 84 2.42 13.77 10.13
N THR A 85 1.86 13.65 11.33
CA THR A 85 0.87 14.57 11.88
C THR A 85 1.59 15.72 12.59
N GLN A 86 1.00 16.92 12.57
CA GLN A 86 1.50 18.07 13.32
C GLN A 86 1.08 18.01 14.79
#